data_AF-A0A511JEJ2-F1
#
_entry.id   AF-A0A511JEJ2-F1
#
_cell.length_a   1.000
_cell.length_b   1.000
_cell.length_c   1.000
_cell.angle_alpha   90.00
_cell.angle_beta   90.00
_cell.angle_gamma   90.00
#
_symmetry.space_group_name_H-M   'P 1'
#
loop_
_entity.id
_entity.type
_entity.pdbx_description
1 polymer ?
#
loop_
_entity_poly.entity_id
_entity_poly.type
_entity_poly.pdbx_seq_one_letter_code
_entity_poly.pdbx_strand_id
1 'polypeptide(L)'
;MQIGQRPPQVADRAVPGHWEGDLIVGAGTRSAIGTLVERSTRFVILLHLPGPRTAEAVADAMIAQMSDLPAHLRRSITWDRGSEMAAYDRIQLDLQAPVYFADPYSPWQRGSNENTNRLLRFWFTKGSDLSTWTNDDIRRVQDTLNARPRPTLDLRTPAQALNDYLTTAA
;
A
#
# COMPACT_ATOMS: atom_id res chain seq x y z
N MET A 1 13.96 -7.43 -5.29
CA MET A 1 13.90 -8.80 -5.87
C MET A 1 12.82 -8.89 -6.96
N GLN A 2 12.84 -9.90 -7.84
CA GLN A 2 11.76 -10.11 -8.82
C GLN A 2 10.56 -10.80 -8.17
N ILE A 3 9.33 -10.53 -8.64
CA ILE A 3 8.11 -11.12 -8.09
C ILE A 3 8.06 -12.66 -8.16
N GLY A 4 8.70 -13.28 -9.16
CA GLY A 4 8.81 -14.74 -9.25
C GLY A 4 9.61 -15.40 -8.12
N GLN A 5 10.35 -14.61 -7.33
CA GLN A 5 11.09 -15.09 -6.16
C GLN A 5 10.27 -15.03 -4.87
N ARG A 6 8.98 -14.69 -4.94
CA ARG A 6 8.10 -14.67 -3.77
C ARG A 6 7.76 -16.09 -3.32
N PRO A 7 7.66 -16.32 -2.02
CA PRO A 7 7.08 -17.56 -1.50
C PRO A 7 5.67 -17.78 -2.07
N PRO A 8 5.27 -19.02 -2.40
CA PRO A 8 3.93 -19.34 -2.92
C PRO A 8 2.79 -18.87 -2.01
N GLN A 9 3.03 -18.79 -0.70
CA GLN A 9 2.10 -18.32 0.33
C GLN A 9 1.69 -16.83 0.15
N VAL A 10 2.38 -16.08 -0.71
CA VAL A 10 1.95 -14.71 -1.05
C VAL A 10 0.79 -14.72 -2.06
N ALA A 11 0.70 -15.76 -2.89
CA ALA A 11 -0.31 -15.86 -3.95
C ALA A 11 -1.68 -16.26 -3.39
N ASP A 12 -1.72 -17.14 -2.40
CA ASP A 12 -2.96 -17.68 -1.80
C ASP A 12 -3.67 -16.68 -0.87
N ARG A 13 -2.99 -15.58 -0.48
CA ARG A 13 -3.52 -14.53 0.41
C ARG A 13 -3.95 -15.08 1.77
N ALA A 14 -3.45 -16.23 2.18
CA ALA A 14 -3.76 -16.87 3.46
C ALA A 14 -2.94 -16.29 4.62
N VAL A 15 -1.76 -15.71 4.31
CA VAL A 15 -0.86 -15.14 5.31
C VAL A 15 -0.91 -13.61 5.26
N PRO A 16 -1.23 -12.92 6.38
CA PRO A 16 -1.26 -11.46 6.42
C PRO A 16 0.15 -10.87 6.42
N GLY A 17 0.26 -9.61 6.02
CA GLY A 17 1.49 -8.83 6.07
C GLY A 17 2.22 -8.74 4.72
N HIS A 18 1.57 -9.17 3.65
CA HIS A 18 2.05 -8.97 2.29
C HIS A 18 1.31 -7.80 1.66
N TRP A 19 2.04 -6.76 1.27
CA TRP A 19 1.48 -5.50 0.80
C TRP A 19 1.67 -5.32 -0.70
N GLU A 20 0.68 -4.73 -1.36
CA GLU A 20 0.77 -4.21 -2.72
C GLU A 20 0.78 -2.69 -2.67
N GLY A 21 1.72 -2.09 -3.38
CA GLY A 21 1.98 -0.67 -3.41
C GLY A 21 1.80 -0.07 -4.80
N ASP A 22 1.19 1.12 -4.90
CA ASP A 22 1.00 1.88 -6.14
C ASP A 22 0.95 3.39 -5.86
N LEU A 23 1.01 4.22 -6.92
CA LEU A 23 0.84 5.68 -6.80
C LEU A 23 -0.42 6.19 -7.50
N ILE A 24 -1.22 6.97 -6.77
CA ILE A 24 -2.24 7.84 -7.32
C ILE A 24 -1.59 9.20 -7.59
N VAL A 25 -1.30 9.49 -8.86
CA VAL A 25 -0.65 10.75 -9.25
C VAL A 25 -1.66 11.89 -9.43
N GLY A 26 -1.32 13.06 -8.89
CA GLY A 26 -2.09 14.30 -8.97
C GLY A 26 -1.77 15.18 -10.19
N ALA A 27 -2.36 16.37 -10.22
CA ALA A 27 -2.25 17.35 -11.31
C ALA A 27 -0.80 17.70 -11.66
N GLY A 28 -0.46 17.64 -12.94
CA GLY A 28 0.88 17.99 -13.45
C GLY A 28 2.00 17.13 -12.88
N THR A 29 1.67 15.97 -12.29
CA THR A 29 2.63 15.05 -11.64
C THR A 29 3.39 15.66 -10.45
N ARG A 30 2.86 16.73 -9.85
CA ARG A 30 3.50 17.52 -8.78
C ARG A 30 3.30 16.96 -7.38
N SER A 31 2.27 16.15 -7.20
CA SER A 31 1.89 15.51 -5.93
C SER A 31 1.36 14.11 -6.20
N ALA A 32 1.36 13.27 -5.18
CA ALA A 32 0.86 11.91 -5.25
C ALA A 32 0.30 11.43 -3.91
N ILE A 33 -0.47 10.35 -3.96
CA ILE A 33 -0.81 9.56 -2.78
C ILE A 33 -0.35 8.13 -3.07
N GLY A 34 0.57 7.64 -2.26
CA GLY A 34 0.93 6.22 -2.28
C GLY A 34 -0.16 5.38 -1.64
N THR A 35 -0.45 4.23 -2.23
CA THR A 35 -1.46 3.30 -1.73
C THR A 35 -0.79 1.97 -1.44
N LEU A 36 -0.86 1.55 -0.18
CA LEU A 36 -0.41 0.25 0.29
C LEU A 36 -1.64 -0.57 0.68
N VAL A 37 -1.85 -1.72 0.05
CA VAL A 37 -3.00 -2.60 0.31
C VAL A 37 -2.51 -3.96 0.78
N GLU A 38 -2.96 -4.35 1.97
CA GLU A 38 -2.66 -5.66 2.54
C GLU A 38 -3.46 -6.74 1.80
N ARG A 39 -2.76 -7.81 1.37
CA ARG A 39 -3.29 -8.79 0.41
C ARG A 39 -4.30 -9.78 1.01
N SER A 40 -4.36 -9.96 2.32
CA SER A 40 -5.35 -10.85 2.95
C SER A 40 -6.61 -10.07 3.31
N THR A 41 -6.43 -8.99 4.04
CA THR A 41 -7.43 -8.19 4.76
C THR A 41 -7.94 -6.99 3.96
N ARG A 42 -7.28 -6.62 2.85
CA ARG A 42 -7.57 -5.40 2.07
C ARG A 42 -7.36 -4.11 2.85
N PHE A 43 -6.66 -4.16 4.00
CA PHE A 43 -6.38 -2.98 4.79
C PHE A 43 -5.51 -2.02 3.98
N VAL A 44 -5.88 -0.75 3.99
CA VAL A 44 -5.23 0.29 3.21
C VAL A 44 -4.43 1.20 4.12
N ILE A 45 -3.20 1.49 3.72
CA ILE A 45 -2.37 2.56 4.25
C ILE A 45 -2.13 3.56 3.12
N LEU A 46 -2.36 4.85 3.39
CA LEU A 46 -2.15 5.93 2.44
C LEU A 46 -0.92 6.75 2.81
N LEU A 47 -0.04 6.95 1.83
CA LEU A 47 1.19 7.73 1.96
C LEU A 47 0.96 9.10 1.32
N HIS A 48 0.91 10.16 2.11
CA HIS A 48 0.71 11.50 1.56
C HIS A 48 2.04 12.07 1.02
N LEU A 49 2.07 12.40 -0.27
CA LEU A 49 3.22 12.98 -0.95
C LEU A 49 2.78 14.32 -1.58
N PRO A 50 2.69 15.40 -0.78
CA PRO A 50 2.22 16.70 -1.26
C PRO A 50 3.19 17.38 -2.23
N GLY A 51 4.45 16.94 -2.22
CA GLY A 51 5.51 17.40 -3.13
C GLY A 51 5.90 16.36 -4.17
N PRO A 52 7.07 16.55 -4.82
CA PRO A 52 7.58 15.61 -5.82
C PRO A 52 7.68 14.18 -5.28
N ARG A 53 7.28 13.19 -6.09
CA ARG A 53 7.37 11.75 -5.79
C ARG A 53 8.80 11.19 -5.97
N THR A 54 9.78 11.82 -5.35
CA THR A 54 11.16 11.28 -5.38
C THR A 54 11.22 9.95 -4.66
N ALA A 55 12.26 9.15 -4.95
CA ALA A 55 12.41 7.85 -4.33
C ALA A 55 12.59 7.95 -2.81
N GLU A 56 13.25 9.01 -2.36
CA GLU A 56 13.47 9.35 -0.96
C GLU A 56 12.16 9.72 -0.28
N ALA A 57 11.32 10.55 -0.91
CA ALA A 57 10.04 10.95 -0.35
C ALA A 57 9.09 9.75 -0.20
N VAL A 58 9.06 8.84 -1.19
CA VAL A 58 8.29 7.60 -1.10
C VAL A 58 8.83 6.69 0.00
N ALA A 59 10.16 6.52 0.10
CA ALA A 59 10.76 5.72 1.15
C ALA A 59 10.47 6.28 2.55
N ASP A 60 10.66 7.58 2.77
CA ASP A 60 10.38 8.24 4.05
C ASP A 60 8.93 8.05 4.48
N ALA A 61 7.99 8.31 3.57
CA ALA A 61 6.57 8.16 3.87
C ALA A 61 6.20 6.69 4.17
N MET A 62 6.74 5.75 3.38
CA MET A 62 6.48 4.32 3.57
C MET A 62 7.04 3.82 4.90
N ILE A 63 8.28 4.18 5.23
CA ILE A 63 8.91 3.81 6.50
C ILE A 63 8.09 4.38 7.66
N ALA A 64 7.79 5.69 7.63
CA ALA A 64 7.04 6.35 8.69
C ALA A 64 5.66 5.71 8.95
N GLN A 65 4.94 5.29 7.90
CA GLN A 65 3.61 4.70 8.07
C GLN A 65 3.63 3.21 8.40
N MET A 66 4.66 2.48 7.99
CA MET A 66 4.72 1.03 8.20
C MET A 66 5.47 0.64 9.46
N SER A 67 6.41 1.45 9.97
CA SER A 67 7.23 1.10 11.13
C SER A 67 6.44 0.73 12.38
N ASP A 68 5.24 1.29 12.57
CA ASP A 68 4.35 0.99 13.70
C ASP A 68 3.66 -0.38 13.60
N LEU A 69 3.71 -1.03 12.44
CA LEU A 69 3.15 -2.36 12.27
C LEU A 69 4.03 -3.41 12.95
N PRO A 70 3.42 -4.39 13.63
CA PRO A 70 4.11 -5.59 14.07
C PRO A 70 4.89 -6.26 12.93
N ALA A 71 6.06 -6.82 13.23
CA ALA A 71 6.96 -7.39 12.23
C ALA A 71 6.28 -8.47 11.36
N HIS A 72 5.40 -9.30 11.95
CA HIS A 72 4.67 -10.34 11.21
C HIS A 72 3.59 -9.79 10.27
N LEU A 73 3.24 -8.50 10.38
CA LEU A 73 2.41 -7.76 9.43
C LEU A 73 3.25 -6.95 8.43
N ARG A 74 4.58 -7.01 8.48
CA ARG A 74 5.51 -6.39 7.52
C ARG A 74 6.35 -7.45 6.79
N ARG A 75 5.71 -8.45 6.20
CA ARG A 75 6.41 -9.59 5.59
C ARG A 75 6.99 -9.29 4.22
N SER A 76 6.32 -8.50 3.39
CA SER A 76 6.87 -8.09 2.09
C SER A 76 6.09 -6.94 1.48
N ILE A 77 6.73 -6.22 0.58
CA ILE A 77 6.11 -5.15 -0.21
C ILE A 77 6.27 -5.47 -1.69
N THR A 78 5.19 -5.27 -2.44
CA THR A 78 5.12 -5.42 -3.89
C THR A 78 4.96 -4.07 -4.54
N TRP A 79 5.83 -3.70 -5.46
CA TRP A 79 5.67 -2.46 -6.24
C TRP A 79 5.96 -2.70 -7.72
N ASP A 80 5.61 -1.73 -8.58
CA ASP A 80 6.17 -1.69 -9.93
C ASP A 80 7.64 -1.20 -9.93
N ARG A 81 8.32 -1.30 -11.08
CA ARG A 81 9.70 -0.83 -11.24
C ARG A 81 9.79 0.67 -11.54
N GLY A 82 8.86 1.47 -11.04
CA GLY A 82 8.89 2.92 -11.17
C GLY A 82 10.16 3.53 -10.55
N SER A 83 10.58 4.70 -11.05
CA SER A 83 11.75 5.41 -10.54
C SER A 83 11.57 5.89 -9.10
N GLU A 84 10.33 6.04 -8.65
CA GLU A 84 9.96 6.30 -7.26
C GLU A 84 10.38 5.18 -6.30
N MET A 85 10.71 3.99 -6.79
CA MET A 85 11.20 2.89 -5.97
C MET A 85 12.71 2.70 -6.07
N ALA A 86 13.46 3.69 -6.58
CA ALA A 86 14.93 3.60 -6.66
C ALA A 86 15.60 3.44 -5.28
N ALA A 87 14.98 3.93 -4.21
CA ALA A 87 15.47 3.83 -2.83
C ALA A 87 14.94 2.59 -2.08
N TYR A 88 14.50 1.54 -2.79
CA TYR A 88 13.92 0.35 -2.19
C TYR A 88 14.83 -0.38 -1.19
N ASP A 89 16.16 -0.31 -1.36
CA ASP A 89 17.11 -0.94 -0.44
C ASP A 89 17.00 -0.36 0.98
N ARG A 90 16.77 0.95 1.09
CA ARG A 90 16.51 1.60 2.38
C ARG A 90 15.19 1.13 2.99
N ILE A 91 14.14 1.04 2.19
CA ILE A 91 12.83 0.53 2.63
C ILE A 91 13.00 -0.89 3.19
N GLN A 92 13.73 -1.77 2.49
CA GLN A 92 13.98 -3.13 2.94
C GLN A 92 14.73 -3.18 4.26
N LEU A 93 15.75 -2.33 4.42
CA LEU A 93 16.57 -2.28 5.62
C LEU A 93 15.77 -1.79 6.83
N ASP A 94 15.12 -0.63 6.70
CA ASP A 94 14.45 0.05 7.82
C ASP A 94 13.16 -0.68 8.23
N LEU A 95 12.43 -1.27 7.27
CA LEU A 95 11.22 -2.06 7.56
C LEU A 95 11.51 -3.54 7.78
N GLN A 96 12.74 -4.01 7.62
CA GLN A 96 13.10 -5.44 7.65
C GLN A 96 12.18 -6.30 6.78
N ALA A 97 11.72 -5.74 5.66
CA ALA A 97 10.69 -6.31 4.81
C ALA A 97 11.18 -6.38 3.35
N PRO A 98 11.27 -7.57 2.73
CA PRO A 98 11.69 -7.68 1.34
C PRO A 98 10.76 -6.94 0.38
N VAL A 99 11.35 -6.22 -0.57
CA VAL A 99 10.67 -5.52 -1.65
C VAL A 99 10.81 -6.30 -2.95
N TYR A 100 9.67 -6.58 -3.56
CA TYR A 100 9.55 -7.34 -4.78
C TYR A 100 8.92 -6.50 -5.88
N PHE A 101 9.52 -6.55 -7.06
CA PHE A 101 9.05 -5.81 -8.22
C PHE A 101 8.20 -6.69 -9.14
N ALA A 102 7.02 -6.20 -9.48
CA ALA A 102 6.19 -6.78 -10.54
C ALA A 102 6.93 -6.78 -11.88
N ASP A 103 6.60 -7.76 -12.72
CA ASP A 103 7.18 -7.87 -14.04
C ASP A 103 6.61 -6.79 -14.97
N PRO A 104 7.40 -6.30 -15.95
CA PRO A 104 6.89 -5.39 -16.97
C PRO A 104 5.64 -5.97 -17.65
N TYR A 105 4.67 -5.10 -17.95
CA TYR A 105 3.41 -5.47 -18.61
C TYR A 105 2.55 -6.51 -17.86
N SER A 106 2.78 -6.70 -16.55
CA SER A 106 2.07 -7.69 -15.73
C SER A 106 1.19 -7.07 -14.63
N PRO A 107 0.21 -6.20 -14.96
CA PRO A 107 -0.59 -5.49 -13.96
C PRO A 107 -1.43 -6.42 -13.07
N TRP A 108 -1.81 -7.61 -13.56
CA TRP A 108 -2.56 -8.62 -12.78
C TRP A 108 -1.83 -9.08 -11.52
N GLN A 109 -0.50 -8.96 -11.48
CA GLN A 109 0.31 -9.27 -10.30
C GLN A 109 0.06 -8.31 -9.11
N ARG A 110 -0.58 -7.16 -9.36
CA ARG A 110 -1.01 -6.16 -8.37
C ARG A 110 -2.53 -5.89 -8.42
N GLY A 111 -3.32 -6.93 -8.68
CA GLY A 111 -4.76 -6.78 -8.87
C GLY A 111 -5.53 -6.22 -7.66
N SER A 112 -4.96 -6.23 -6.45
CA SER A 112 -5.62 -5.65 -5.27
C SER A 112 -5.60 -4.13 -5.33
N ASN A 113 -4.50 -3.54 -5.81
CA ASN A 113 -4.34 -2.09 -5.89
C ASN A 113 -5.24 -1.46 -6.93
N GLU A 114 -5.48 -2.11 -8.08
CA GLU A 114 -6.35 -1.56 -9.12
C GLU A 114 -7.77 -1.29 -8.58
N ASN A 115 -8.36 -2.27 -7.89
CA ASN A 115 -9.69 -2.12 -7.31
C ASN A 115 -9.72 -1.04 -6.22
N THR A 116 -8.72 -1.03 -5.33
CA THR A 116 -8.63 -0.04 -4.26
C THR A 116 -8.44 1.37 -4.81
N ASN A 117 -7.56 1.55 -5.79
CA ASN A 117 -7.30 2.84 -6.42
C ASN A 117 -8.55 3.36 -7.11
N ARG A 118 -9.34 2.50 -7.78
CA ARG A 118 -10.64 2.88 -8.35
C ARG A 118 -11.61 3.42 -7.28
N LEU A 119 -11.64 2.85 -6.08
CA LEU A 119 -12.45 3.38 -4.98
C LEU A 119 -11.92 4.72 -4.46
N LEU A 120 -10.61 4.84 -4.32
CA LEU A 120 -9.95 6.06 -3.85
C LEU A 120 -10.15 7.23 -4.82
N ARG A 121 -10.38 6.97 -6.12
CA ARG A 121 -10.72 8.01 -7.11
C ARG A 121 -12.04 8.73 -6.82
N PHE A 122 -12.89 8.22 -5.94
CA PHE A 122 -14.05 8.97 -5.44
C PHE A 122 -13.63 10.24 -4.69
N TRP A 123 -12.55 10.18 -3.90
CA TRP A 123 -11.98 11.34 -3.20
C TRP A 123 -10.89 12.02 -4.02
N PHE A 124 -9.98 11.22 -4.60
CA PHE A 124 -8.79 11.69 -5.32
C PHE A 124 -9.02 11.67 -6.84
N THR A 125 -9.94 12.53 -7.28
CA THR A 125 -10.34 12.65 -8.69
C THR A 125 -9.12 12.77 -9.60
N LYS A 126 -9.16 12.10 -10.75
CA LYS A 126 -8.03 12.11 -11.70
C LYS A 126 -7.72 13.55 -12.13
N GLY A 127 -6.45 13.95 -11.99
CA GLY A 127 -5.98 15.27 -12.38
C GLY A 127 -6.29 16.39 -11.37
N SER A 128 -6.81 16.08 -10.17
CA SER A 128 -6.90 17.06 -9.09
C SER A 128 -5.53 17.34 -8.46
N ASP A 129 -5.40 18.51 -7.84
CA ASP A 129 -4.23 18.80 -7.01
C ASP A 129 -4.34 18.02 -5.69
N LEU A 130 -3.42 17.08 -5.46
CA LEU A 130 -3.42 16.28 -4.24
C LEU A 130 -2.65 16.96 -3.10
N SER A 131 -1.88 18.02 -3.38
CA SER A 131 -1.08 18.73 -2.37
C SER A 131 -1.93 19.51 -1.37
N THR A 132 -3.18 19.82 -1.74
CA THR A 132 -4.11 20.57 -0.90
C THR A 132 -4.74 19.72 0.22
N TRP A 133 -4.58 18.39 0.15
CA TRP A 133 -5.09 17.50 1.18
C TRP A 133 -4.20 17.56 2.41
N THR A 134 -4.79 17.55 3.59
CA THR A 134 -4.02 17.45 4.83
C THR A 134 -3.79 16.00 5.22
N ASN A 135 -2.79 15.72 6.06
CA ASN A 135 -2.60 14.37 6.60
C ASN A 135 -3.85 13.85 7.34
N ASP A 136 -4.64 14.74 7.96
CA ASP A 136 -5.88 14.37 8.64
C ASP A 136 -6.99 14.01 7.65
N ASP A 137 -7.08 14.69 6.51
CA ASP A 137 -8.01 14.30 5.45
C ASP A 137 -7.63 12.96 4.84
N ILE A 138 -6.34 12.72 4.59
CA ILE A 138 -5.84 11.43 4.11
C ILE A 138 -6.17 10.32 5.11
N ARG A 139 -5.94 10.55 6.41
CA ARG A 139 -6.31 9.59 7.46
C ARG A 139 -7.82 9.33 7.49
N ARG A 140 -8.65 10.37 7.37
CA ARG A 140 -10.11 10.22 7.31
C ARG A 140 -10.56 9.35 6.13
N VAL A 141 -9.96 9.55 4.95
CA VAL A 141 -10.25 8.71 3.76
C VAL A 141 -9.82 7.27 3.99
N GLN A 142 -8.61 7.06 4.52
CA GLN A 142 -8.09 5.74 4.88
C GLN A 142 -9.03 5.00 5.84
N ASP A 143 -9.39 5.65 6.95
CA ASP A 143 -10.23 5.06 7.99
C ASP A 143 -11.63 4.73 7.47
N THR A 144 -12.20 5.62 6.64
CA THR A 144 -13.48 5.38 5.97
C THR A 144 -13.42 4.12 5.10
N LEU A 145 -12.33 3.94 4.36
CA LEU A 145 -12.15 2.79 3.48
C LEU A 145 -11.91 1.49 4.25
N ASN A 146 -11.20 1.56 5.38
CA ASN A 146 -10.90 0.45 6.28
C ASN A 146 -12.08 0.08 7.19
N ALA A 147 -13.05 0.97 7.38
CA ALA A 147 -14.31 0.71 8.07
C ALA A 147 -15.42 0.21 7.13
N ARG A 148 -15.18 0.13 5.82
CA ARG A 148 -16.18 -0.29 4.84
C ARG A 148 -16.26 -1.82 4.73
N PRO A 149 -17.43 -2.46 4.95
CA PRO A 149 -17.66 -3.89 4.74
C PRO A 149 -17.25 -4.36 3.34
N ARG A 150 -16.60 -5.53 3.25
CA ARG A 150 -16.17 -6.13 1.98
C ARG A 150 -16.85 -7.49 1.77
N PRO A 151 -17.55 -7.70 0.65
CA PRO A 151 -18.09 -9.02 0.30
C PRO A 151 -17.02 -10.11 0.25
N THR A 152 -15.78 -9.76 -0.14
CA THR A 152 -14.64 -10.69 -0.17
C THR A 152 -14.10 -11.09 1.21
N LEU A 153 -14.60 -10.47 2.28
CA LEU A 153 -14.23 -10.72 3.68
C LEU A 153 -15.47 -11.11 4.50
N ASP A 154 -16.47 -11.73 3.86
CA ASP A 154 -17.74 -12.11 4.51
C ASP A 154 -18.42 -10.92 5.23
N LEU A 155 -18.38 -9.75 4.56
CA LEU A 155 -18.91 -8.46 5.06
C LEU A 155 -18.19 -7.88 6.28
N ARG A 156 -17.07 -8.46 6.73
CA ARG A 156 -16.19 -7.81 7.68
C ARG A 156 -15.50 -6.59 7.05
N THR A 157 -15.12 -5.64 7.89
CA THR A 157 -14.30 -4.49 7.46
C THR A 157 -12.83 -4.87 7.41
N PRO A 158 -12.01 -4.23 6.56
CA PRO A 158 -10.56 -4.44 6.56
C PRO A 158 -9.92 -4.22 7.93
N ALA A 159 -10.39 -3.22 8.69
CA ALA A 159 -9.91 -2.97 10.05
C ALA A 159 -10.22 -4.15 11.00
N GLN A 160 -11.45 -4.69 10.94
CA GLN A 160 -11.80 -5.88 11.72
C GLN A 160 -10.96 -7.09 11.32
N ALA A 161 -10.75 -7.32 10.02
CA ALA A 161 -9.98 -8.45 9.53
C ALA A 161 -8.49 -8.35 9.91
N LEU A 162 -7.88 -7.15 9.82
CA LEU A 162 -6.50 -6.95 10.24
C LEU A 162 -6.33 -7.09 11.76
N ASN A 163 -7.32 -6.65 12.54
CA ASN A 163 -7.28 -6.71 14.00
C ASN A 163 -7.09 -8.13 14.55
N ASP A 164 -7.68 -9.15 13.90
CA ASP A 164 -7.49 -10.57 14.29
C ASP A 164 -6.02 -11.00 14.24
N TYR A 165 -5.22 -10.34 13.42
CA TYR A 165 -3.81 -10.63 13.26
C TYR A 165 -2.91 -9.73 14.11
N LEU A 166 -3.42 -8.67 14.75
CA LEU A 166 -2.60 -7.78 15.58
C LEU A 166 -2.08 -8.48 16.84
N THR A 167 -2.87 -9.40 17.42
CA THR A 167 -2.54 -10.11 18.66
C THR A 167 -2.04 -11.53 18.45
N THR A 168 -2.10 -12.04 17.21
CA THR A 168 -1.71 -13.43 16.89
C THR A 168 -0.21 -13.52 16.61
N ALA A 169 0.59 -13.06 17.59
CA ALA A 169 1.99 -13.42 17.72
C ALA A 169 2.07 -14.57 18.74
N ALA A 170 1.95 -15.80 18.24
CA ALA A 170 2.33 -17.01 18.96
C ALA A 170 3.52 -17.64 18.25
#